data_AF-A0A258EVH9-F1
#
_entry.id   AF-A0A258EVH9-F1
#
_cell.length_a   1.000
_cell.length_b   1.000
_cell.length_c   1.000
_cell.angle_alpha   90.00
_cell.angle_beta   90.00
_cell.angle_gamma   90.00
#
_symmetry.space_group_name_H-M   'P 1'
#
loop_
_entity.id
_entity.type
_entity.pdbx_description
1 polymer ?
#
loop_
_entity_poly.entity_id
_entity_poly.type
_entity_poly.pdbx_seq_one_letter_code
_entity_poly.pdbx_strand_id
1 'polypeptide(L)'
;KYYRHLSGGILEAFGKLFFKDLKVYLYPMLDPDTGELINSENLKVYPRMKELYKFFKYNGKVIDIKDYDESILHIFSRQILQMIDDGERGWENMVPEGTADLIKDYRLFGFTRKPLKTLKPITLKKRK
;
A
#
# COMPACT_ATOMS: atom_id res chain seq x y z
N LYS A 1 11.22 11.79 -0.50
CA LYS A 1 11.34 12.98 0.40
C LYS A 1 10.06 13.79 0.22
N TYR A 2 9.14 13.81 1.20
CA TYR A 2 7.87 14.52 1.12
C TYR A 2 7.76 15.56 2.26
N TYR A 3 6.98 16.64 2.09
CA TYR A 3 6.61 17.67 3.09
C TYR A 3 7.61 18.77 3.49
N ARG A 4 8.69 19.00 2.72
CA ARG A 4 9.65 20.09 3.03
C ARG A 4 9.14 21.51 2.72
N HIS A 5 8.00 21.62 2.03
CA HIS A 5 7.46 22.90 1.53
C HIS A 5 6.34 23.47 2.41
N LEU A 6 6.02 22.81 3.54
CA LEU A 6 5.04 23.28 4.51
C LEU A 6 5.80 23.90 5.69
N SER A 7 5.52 25.17 5.98
CA SER A 7 6.16 25.95 7.04
C SER A 7 6.07 25.30 8.43
N GLY A 8 4.98 24.56 8.71
CA GLY A 8 4.79 23.83 9.96
C GLY A 8 5.07 22.32 9.89
N GLY A 9 5.70 21.85 8.80
CA GLY A 9 6.14 20.46 8.64
C GLY A 9 5.01 19.44 8.81
N ILE A 10 5.26 18.38 9.59
CA ILE A 10 4.29 17.29 9.79
C ILE A 10 3.03 17.77 10.52
N LEU A 11 3.15 18.70 11.47
CA LEU A 11 2.01 19.18 12.25
C LEU A 11 1.01 19.98 11.41
N GLU A 12 1.51 20.79 10.46
CA GLU A 12 0.64 21.51 9.52
C GLU A 12 -0.11 20.56 8.58
N ALA A 13 0.56 19.55 8.04
CA ALA A 13 -0.07 18.54 7.19
C ALA A 13 -1.16 17.77 7.94
N PHE A 14 -0.90 17.42 9.20
CA PHE A 14 -1.88 16.75 10.06
C PHE A 14 -3.06 17.66 10.45
N GLY A 15 -2.79 18.93 10.79
CA GLY A 15 -3.85 19.90 11.05
C GLY A 15 -4.82 20.03 9.86
N LYS A 16 -4.30 20.08 8.63
CA LYS A 16 -5.12 20.12 7.42
C LYS A 16 -5.91 18.82 7.19
N LEU A 17 -5.29 17.67 7.42
CA LEU A 17 -5.91 16.37 7.18
C LEU A 17 -7.11 16.11 8.12
N PHE A 18 -7.00 16.51 9.39
CA PHE A 18 -8.02 16.26 10.41
C PHE A 18 -8.96 17.44 10.67
N PHE A 19 -8.79 18.56 9.97
CA PHE A 19 -9.67 19.73 10.05
C PHE A 19 -11.13 19.41 9.66
N LYS A 20 -11.34 18.43 8.78
CA LYS A 20 -12.68 17.98 8.33
C LYS A 20 -12.95 16.58 8.85
N ASP A 21 -13.61 16.46 10.00
CA ASP A 21 -14.03 15.23 10.71
C ASP A 21 -13.63 13.89 10.03
N LEU A 22 -12.33 13.65 9.94
CA LEU A 22 -11.80 12.54 9.15
C LEU A 22 -11.82 11.28 10.01
N LYS A 23 -12.37 10.21 9.47
CA LYS A 23 -12.26 8.86 10.02
C LYS A 23 -11.47 7.98 9.08
N VAL A 24 -10.47 7.30 9.63
CA VAL A 24 -9.65 6.32 8.94
C VAL A 24 -10.15 4.94 9.34
N TYR A 25 -10.69 4.19 8.38
CA TYR A 25 -11.06 2.80 8.58
C TYR A 25 -9.87 1.92 8.22
N LEU A 26 -9.39 1.14 9.18
CA LEU A 26 -8.23 0.28 9.02
C LEU A 26 -8.69 -1.15 8.79
N TYR A 27 -8.39 -1.69 7.61
CA TYR A 27 -8.54 -3.10 7.31
C TYR A 27 -7.29 -3.83 7.82
N PRO A 28 -7.43 -4.96 8.53
CA PRO A 28 -6.27 -5.67 9.04
C PRO A 28 -5.49 -6.34 7.91
N MET A 29 -4.25 -6.74 8.21
CA MET A 29 -3.44 -7.54 7.29
C MET A 29 -2.63 -8.56 8.08
N LEU A 30 -2.25 -9.67 7.45
CA LEU A 30 -1.27 -10.58 8.04
C LEU A 30 0.13 -10.09 7.73
N ASP A 31 1.00 -10.07 8.72
CA ASP A 31 2.43 -9.85 8.49
C ASP A 31 2.98 -11.05 7.69
N PRO A 32 3.61 -10.83 6.52
CA PRO A 32 4.12 -11.92 5.69
C PRO A 32 5.30 -12.67 6.31
N ASP A 33 6.04 -12.02 7.22
CA ASP A 33 7.23 -12.59 7.85
C ASP A 33 6.89 -13.31 9.16
N THR A 34 5.97 -12.74 9.96
CA THR A 34 5.64 -13.27 11.29
C THR A 34 4.29 -14.00 11.36
N GLY A 35 3.40 -13.81 10.38
CA GLY A 35 2.02 -14.30 10.42
C GLY A 35 1.14 -13.59 11.45
N GLU A 36 1.63 -12.50 12.06
CA GLU A 36 0.87 -11.73 13.05
C GLU A 36 -0.23 -10.91 12.37
N LEU A 37 -1.45 -10.93 12.91
CA LEU A 37 -2.52 -10.04 12.46
C LEU A 37 -2.21 -8.60 12.87
N ILE A 38 -1.94 -7.74 11.91
CA ILE A 38 -1.70 -6.32 12.12
C ILE A 38 -3.01 -5.55 12.03
N ASN A 39 -3.35 -4.83 13.08
CA ASN A 39 -4.49 -3.91 13.18
C ASN A 39 -4.08 -2.63 13.92
N SER A 40 -5.04 -1.80 14.33
CA SER A 40 -4.72 -0.54 14.98
C SER A 40 -4.00 -0.67 16.33
N GLU A 41 -4.03 -1.84 17.00
CA GLU A 41 -3.39 -2.09 18.30
C GLU A 41 -1.88 -2.30 18.20
N ASN A 42 -1.43 -3.08 17.22
CA ASN A 42 -0.03 -3.48 17.05
C ASN A 42 0.66 -2.84 15.83
N LEU A 43 -0.03 -1.94 15.11
CA LEU A 43 0.55 -1.18 14.00
C LEU A 43 1.87 -0.50 14.40
N LYS A 44 2.96 -0.90 13.75
CA LYS A 44 4.30 -0.32 13.96
C LYS A 44 4.39 1.05 13.29
N VAL A 45 4.16 2.11 14.06
CA VAL A 45 4.35 3.50 13.63
C VAL A 45 5.74 4.01 14.00
N TYR A 46 6.27 4.95 13.20
CA TYR A 46 7.57 5.56 13.49
C TYR A 46 7.54 6.27 14.86
N PRO A 47 8.61 6.19 15.70
CA PRO A 47 8.58 6.68 17.08
C PRO A 47 8.05 8.11 17.25
N ARG A 48 8.44 9.04 16.36
CA ARG A 48 7.97 10.44 16.38
C ARG A 48 6.47 10.63 16.12
N MET A 49 5.78 9.60 15.63
CA MET A 49 4.34 9.61 15.31
C MET A 49 3.53 8.77 16.30
N LYS A 50 4.18 8.08 17.25
CA LYS A 50 3.54 7.14 18.17
C LYS A 50 2.45 7.80 19.02
N GLU A 51 2.77 8.90 19.68
CA GLU A 51 1.82 9.60 20.55
C GLU A 51 0.70 10.26 19.74
N LEU A 52 1.02 10.76 18.54
CA LEU A 52 0.04 11.34 17.63
C LEU A 52 -0.96 10.28 17.13
N TYR A 53 -0.47 9.10 16.77
CA TYR A 53 -1.31 7.97 16.36
C TYR A 53 -2.24 7.52 17.49
N LYS A 54 -1.71 7.35 18.72
CA LYS A 54 -2.52 7.01 19.90
C LYS A 54 -3.63 8.02 20.14
N PHE A 55 -3.32 9.31 20.01
CA PHE A 55 -4.32 10.38 20.13
C PHE A 55 -5.46 10.19 19.12
N PHE A 56 -5.17 9.93 17.85
CA PHE A 56 -6.22 9.72 16.85
C PHE A 56 -7.05 8.47 17.11
N LYS A 57 -6.41 7.39 17.50
CA LYS A 57 -7.10 6.16 17.87
C LYS A 57 -8.03 6.36 19.06
N TYR A 58 -7.54 6.98 20.14
CA TYR A 58 -8.34 7.26 21.34
C TYR A 58 -9.55 8.15 21.04
N ASN A 59 -9.39 9.14 20.17
CA ASN A 59 -10.47 10.04 19.75
C ASN A 59 -11.39 9.45 18.66
N GLY A 60 -11.30 8.15 18.36
CA GLY A 60 -12.18 7.48 17.38
C GLY A 60 -11.96 7.93 15.93
N LYS A 61 -10.81 8.51 15.61
CA LYS A 61 -10.42 8.92 14.25
C LYS A 61 -9.79 7.78 13.47
N VAL A 62 -9.36 6.71 14.15
CA VAL A 62 -8.91 5.45 13.55
C VAL A 62 -9.82 4.34 14.06
N ILE A 63 -10.46 3.60 13.16
CA ILE A 63 -11.46 2.58 13.49
C ILE A 63 -11.08 1.29 12.75
N ASP A 64 -10.89 0.20 13.47
CA ASP A 64 -10.67 -1.10 12.84
C ASP A 64 -11.96 -1.64 12.21
N ILE A 65 -11.85 -2.14 10.99
CA ILE A 65 -12.87 -2.97 10.37
C ILE A 65 -12.79 -4.35 11.02
N LYS A 66 -13.88 -4.78 11.66
CA LYS A 66 -13.96 -6.08 12.37
C LYS A 66 -14.56 -7.20 11.54
N ASP A 67 -15.34 -6.84 10.54
CA ASP A 67 -15.96 -7.77 9.59
C ASP A 67 -15.05 -7.84 8.36
N TYR A 68 -14.04 -8.71 8.43
CA TYR A 68 -13.04 -8.90 7.40
C TYR A 68 -12.93 -10.38 7.04
N ASP A 69 -12.53 -10.64 5.80
CA ASP A 69 -12.27 -12.00 5.32
C ASP A 69 -10.81 -12.38 5.57
N GLU A 70 -10.60 -13.34 6.47
CA GLU A 70 -9.28 -13.87 6.82
C GLU A 70 -8.57 -14.53 5.63
N SER A 71 -9.34 -15.07 4.68
CA SER A 71 -8.80 -15.79 3.53
C SER A 71 -8.01 -14.89 2.58
N ILE A 72 -8.22 -13.57 2.62
CA ILE A 72 -7.56 -12.61 1.71
C ILE A 72 -6.52 -11.72 2.39
N LEU A 73 -6.30 -11.85 3.71
CA LEU A 73 -5.38 -10.98 4.47
C LEU A 73 -3.90 -11.09 4.06
N HIS A 74 -3.56 -12.16 3.32
CA HIS A 74 -2.23 -12.42 2.80
C HIS A 74 -2.01 -11.85 1.37
N ILE A 75 -3.03 -11.24 0.77
CA ILE A 75 -2.97 -10.69 -0.58
C ILE A 75 -2.47 -9.24 -0.51
N PHE A 76 -1.32 -8.97 -1.13
CA PHE A 76 -0.72 -7.64 -1.15
C PHE A 76 -0.75 -7.02 -2.55
N SER A 77 -1.39 -5.85 -2.67
CA SER A 77 -1.44 -5.11 -3.95
C SER A 77 -0.05 -4.83 -4.51
N ARG A 78 0.96 -4.60 -3.66
CA ARG A 78 2.35 -4.39 -4.12
C ARG A 78 2.89 -5.60 -4.87
N GLN A 79 2.60 -6.81 -4.38
CA GLN A 79 3.02 -8.04 -5.05
C GLN A 79 2.30 -8.18 -6.39
N ILE A 80 0.98 -7.99 -6.42
CA ILE A 80 0.19 -8.06 -7.67
C ILE A 80 0.69 -7.04 -8.69
N LEU A 81 0.92 -5.79 -8.27
CA LEU A 81 1.42 -4.72 -9.14
C LEU A 81 2.81 -5.06 -9.69
N GLN A 82 3.68 -5.65 -8.88
CA GLN A 82 4.99 -6.11 -9.31
C GLN A 82 4.87 -7.25 -10.33
N MET A 83 4.02 -8.25 -10.08
CA MET A 83 3.75 -9.34 -11.02
C MET A 83 3.20 -8.83 -12.36
N ILE A 84 2.34 -7.80 -12.33
CA ILE A 84 1.82 -7.15 -13.54
C ILE A 84 2.94 -6.46 -14.32
N ASP A 85 3.78 -5.69 -13.64
CA ASP A 85 4.90 -4.96 -14.25
C ASP A 85 5.93 -5.92 -14.86
N ASP A 86 6.27 -7.00 -14.15
CA ASP A 86 7.20 -8.04 -14.60
C ASP A 86 6.60 -8.96 -15.70
N GLY A 87 5.29 -8.87 -15.94
CA GLY A 87 4.58 -9.71 -16.90
C GLY A 87 4.45 -11.18 -16.44
N GLU A 88 4.49 -11.41 -15.13
CA GLU A 88 4.27 -12.71 -14.50
C GLU A 88 2.79 -13.11 -14.59
N ARG A 89 2.53 -14.42 -14.52
CA ARG A 89 1.17 -14.99 -14.53
C ARG A 89 0.77 -15.43 -13.12
N GLY A 90 -0.53 -15.55 -12.87
CA GLY A 90 -1.08 -16.11 -11.62
C GLY A 90 -1.65 -15.05 -10.69
N TRP A 91 -1.27 -13.77 -10.87
CA TRP A 91 -1.85 -12.64 -10.12
C TRP A 91 -3.35 -12.47 -10.40
N GLU A 92 -3.85 -13.01 -11.52
CA GLU A 92 -5.26 -12.96 -11.87
C GLU A 92 -6.18 -13.67 -10.86
N ASN A 93 -5.66 -14.68 -10.16
CA ASN A 93 -6.40 -15.39 -9.12
C ASN A 93 -6.32 -14.70 -7.75
N MET A 94 -5.52 -13.63 -7.63
CA MET A 94 -5.30 -12.88 -6.40
C MET A 94 -6.12 -11.59 -6.36
N VAL A 95 -6.93 -11.34 -7.39
CA VAL A 95 -7.83 -10.18 -7.47
C VAL A 95 -9.28 -10.67 -7.52
N PRO A 96 -10.25 -9.84 -7.09
CA PRO A 96 -11.66 -10.20 -7.19
C PRO A 96 -12.08 -10.52 -8.63
N GLU A 97 -13.11 -11.36 -8.77
CA GLU A 97 -13.66 -11.76 -10.06
C GLU A 97 -13.93 -10.55 -10.98
N GLY A 98 -13.56 -10.66 -12.26
CA GLY A 98 -13.66 -9.59 -13.25
C GLY A 98 -12.59 -8.49 -13.14
N THR A 99 -11.86 -8.38 -12.03
CA THR A 99 -10.80 -7.35 -11.88
C THR A 99 -9.62 -7.61 -12.82
N ALA A 100 -9.24 -8.88 -12.99
CA ALA A 100 -8.16 -9.26 -13.90
C ALA A 100 -8.46 -8.86 -15.35
N ASP A 101 -9.71 -9.04 -15.79
CA ASP A 101 -10.15 -8.68 -17.14
C ASP A 101 -10.13 -7.16 -17.34
N LEU A 102 -10.63 -6.39 -16.35
CA LEU A 102 -10.54 -4.92 -16.39
C LEU A 102 -9.09 -4.43 -16.50
N ILE A 103 -8.17 -5.01 -15.72
CA ILE A 103 -6.74 -4.64 -15.79
C ILE A 103 -6.18 -4.93 -17.18
N LYS A 104 -6.52 -6.08 -17.78
CA LYS A 104 -6.05 -6.51 -19.11
C LYS A 104 -6.64 -5.67 -20.24
N ASP A 105 -7.94 -5.39 -20.19
CA ASP A 105 -8.68 -4.67 -21.24
C ASP A 105 -8.26 -3.21 -21.29
N TYR A 106 -8.15 -2.57 -20.13
CA TYR A 106 -7.78 -1.16 -20.02
C TYR A 106 -6.25 -0.93 -19.93
N ARG A 107 -5.44 -1.99 -19.93
CA ARG A 107 -3.96 -1.92 -19.80
C ARG A 107 -3.52 -1.10 -18.58
N LEU A 108 -4.17 -1.37 -17.45
CA LEU A 108 -3.91 -0.68 -16.18
C LEU A 108 -2.60 -1.15 -15.56
N PHE A 109 -2.05 -0.32 -14.66
CA PHE A 109 -0.92 -0.68 -13.80
C PHE A 109 0.34 -1.18 -14.53
N GLY A 110 0.55 -0.75 -15.78
CA GLY A 110 1.70 -1.15 -16.58
C GLY A 110 1.52 -2.48 -17.33
N PHE A 111 0.33 -3.08 -17.32
CA PHE A 111 0.08 -4.35 -18.01
C PHE A 111 0.38 -4.25 -19.52
N THR A 112 1.42 -4.99 -19.96
CA THR A 112 1.77 -5.12 -21.37
C THR A 112 1.49 -6.53 -21.88
N ARG A 113 0.79 -6.64 -23.03
CA ARG A 113 0.50 -7.94 -23.69
C ARG A 113 1.76 -8.73 -24.10
N LYS A 114 2.94 -8.10 -24.10
CA LYS A 114 4.22 -8.78 -24.33
C LYS A 114 4.91 -8.96 -22.97
N PRO A 115 5.34 -10.17 -22.59
CA PRO A 115 6.21 -10.33 -21.43
C PRO A 115 7.47 -9.48 -21.67
N LEU A 116 7.88 -8.71 -20.66
CA LEU A 116 9.14 -7.96 -20.72
C LEU A 116 10.26 -8.99 -20.84
N LYS A 117 10.74 -9.23 -22.07
CA LYS A 117 12.00 -9.95 -22.28
C LYS A 117 13.06 -9.16 -21.54
N THR A 118 13.58 -9.75 -20.46
CA THR A 118 14.73 -9.32 -19.66
C THR A 118 15.56 -8.26 -20.37
N LEU A 119 15.32 -7.00 -20.02
CA LEU A 119 16.16 -5.90 -20.45
C LEU A 119 17.57 -6.22 -19.95
N LYS A 120 18.46 -6.63 -20.87
CA LYS A 120 19.87 -6.81 -20.55
C LYS A 120 20.34 -5.53 -19.85
N PRO A 121 21.08 -5.63 -18.72
CA PRO A 121 21.51 -4.46 -18.00
C PRO A 121 22.28 -3.54 -18.95
N ILE A 122 21.86 -2.28 -18.98
CA ILE A 122 22.45 -1.23 -19.81
C ILE A 122 23.93 -1.15 -19.42
N THR A 123 24.81 -1.65 -20.28
CA THR A 123 26.25 -1.53 -20.09
C THR A 123 26.61 -0.07 -20.34
N LEU A 124 26.72 0.71 -19.27
CA LEU A 124 27.26 2.06 -19.32
C LEU A 124 28.72 1.97 -19.75
N LYS A 125 28.99 2.12 -21.06
CA LYS A 125 30.34 2.35 -21.57
C LYS A 125 30.85 3.65 -20.93
N LYS A 126 31.71 3.54 -19.92
CA LYS A 126 32.58 4.64 -19.50
C LYS A 126 33.36 5.09 -20.74
N ARG A 127 33.05 6.28 -21.25
CA ARG A 127 33.92 6.97 -22.20
C ARG A 127 35.20 7.32 -21.44
N LYS A 128 36.34 6.96 -22.03
CA LYS A 128 37.67 7.44 -21.63
C LYS A 128 37.77 8.94 -21.86
#